data_AF-Q586M1-F1
#
_entry.id   AF-Q586M1-F1
#
_cell.length_a   1.000
_cell.length_b   1.000
_cell.length_c   1.000
_cell.angle_alpha   90.00
_cell.angle_beta   90.00
_cell.angle_gamma   90.00
#
_symmetry.space_group_name_H-M   'P 1'
#
loop_
_entity.id
_entity.type
_entity.pdbx_description
1 polymer ?
#
loop_
_entity_poly.entity_id
_entity_poly.type
_entity_poly.pdbx_seq_one_letter_code
_entity_poly.pdbx_strand_id
1 'polypeptide(L)'
;MIPTCIAIRLTPVWICLLVHFADGKWPTPFQCLARVQDYGFSVSAFKRNPLVLVTHMFVHASDEHFVGNVMLLLCTLLELGEDCFQIGVADRGMWKSIKEAAGATAVLIIGGVSGVAGQLLFDYAQLKWKRWKGMFSVKGLIGFFHEEEEGIFSTLKSQFDSWVGSVTYSVGKHRVDTSFMCGASAGGYAIHGFGAAYRGTWITVWMAAALEVFKLATATLGGKPTSGSSGTGWGWWWGPGETVGHAAHLGGLGAGVLMGLGWRWWREHRRRHRFRRTLYT
;
A
#
# COMPACT_ATOMS: atom_id res chain seq x y z
N MET A 1 5.15 -24.99 -18.44
CA MET A 1 6.04 -24.51 -17.35
C MET A 1 6.31 -25.66 -16.38
N ILE A 2 7.57 -25.93 -16.03
CA ILE A 2 7.93 -27.02 -15.09
C ILE A 2 7.27 -26.74 -13.71
N PRO A 3 6.55 -27.70 -13.09
CA PRO A 3 5.88 -27.51 -11.80
C PRO A 3 6.79 -26.95 -10.70
N THR A 4 8.03 -27.42 -10.62
CA THR A 4 9.03 -26.93 -9.66
C THR A 4 9.36 -25.45 -9.86
N CYS A 5 9.44 -24.98 -11.11
CA CYS A 5 9.70 -23.56 -11.40
C CYS A 5 8.52 -22.68 -10.97
N ILE A 6 7.28 -23.14 -11.18
CA ILE A 6 6.07 -22.46 -10.67
C ILE A 6 6.13 -22.39 -9.15
N ALA A 7 6.38 -23.53 -8.48
CA ALA A 7 6.43 -23.58 -7.02
C ALA A 7 7.46 -22.60 -6.44
N ILE A 8 8.66 -22.54 -7.03
CA ILE A 8 9.71 -21.58 -6.63
C ILE A 8 9.25 -20.14 -6.84
N ARG A 9 8.66 -19.81 -7.99
CA ARG A 9 8.18 -18.44 -8.27
C ARG A 9 7.10 -17.97 -7.31
N LEU A 10 6.25 -18.90 -6.88
CA LEU A 10 5.18 -18.64 -5.93
C LEU A 10 5.68 -18.60 -4.47
N THR A 11 6.99 -18.60 -4.21
CA THR A 11 7.56 -18.45 -2.85
C THR A 11 6.91 -17.31 -2.04
N PRO A 12 6.66 -16.10 -2.58
CA PRO A 12 5.96 -15.06 -1.82
C PRO A 12 4.56 -15.48 -1.35
N VAL A 13 3.82 -16.22 -2.19
CA VAL A 13 2.48 -16.77 -1.83
C VAL A 13 2.62 -17.82 -0.73
N TRP A 14 3.62 -18.71 -0.85
CA TRP A 14 3.90 -19.72 0.17
C TRP A 14 4.25 -19.10 1.52
N ILE A 15 5.00 -17.99 1.54
CA ILE A 15 5.30 -17.26 2.78
C ILE A 15 4.00 -16.74 3.43
N CYS A 16 3.11 -16.11 2.65
CA CYS A 16 1.82 -15.64 3.17
C CYS A 16 0.97 -16.80 3.70
N LEU A 17 0.92 -17.93 3.00
CA LEU A 17 0.23 -19.15 3.45
C LEU A 17 0.81 -19.66 4.76
N LEU A 18 2.13 -19.84 4.85
CA LEU A 18 2.78 -20.35 6.07
C LEU A 18 2.54 -19.45 7.29
N VAL A 19 2.48 -18.12 7.09
CA VAL A 19 2.17 -17.18 8.18
C VAL A 19 0.70 -17.22 8.57
N HIS A 20 -0.23 -17.29 7.60
CA HIS A 20 -1.66 -17.37 7.89
C HIS A 20 -2.02 -18.67 8.61
N PHE A 21 -1.40 -19.77 8.18
CA PHE A 21 -1.57 -21.12 8.71
C PHE A 21 -0.47 -21.53 9.68
N ALA A 22 0.12 -20.59 10.44
CA ALA A 22 1.26 -20.88 11.33
C ALA A 22 1.00 -22.04 12.32
N ASP A 23 -0.26 -22.22 12.73
CA ASP A 23 -0.70 -23.29 13.64
C ASP A 23 -1.19 -24.57 12.90
N GLY A 24 -0.97 -24.67 11.58
CA GLY A 24 -1.44 -25.77 10.73
C GLY A 24 -2.95 -25.80 10.49
N LYS A 25 -3.69 -24.77 10.94
CA LYS A 25 -5.15 -24.65 10.83
C LYS A 25 -5.55 -23.25 10.40
N TRP A 26 -6.76 -23.12 9.85
CA TRP A 26 -7.37 -21.82 9.59
C TRP A 26 -7.49 -21.05 10.92
N PRO A 27 -6.97 -19.80 10.99
CA PRO A 27 -7.08 -18.99 12.19
C PRO A 27 -8.54 -18.56 12.42
N THR A 28 -8.96 -18.43 13.67
CA THR A 28 -10.25 -17.79 13.96
C THR A 28 -10.16 -16.29 13.70
N PRO A 29 -11.29 -15.59 13.47
CA PRO A 29 -11.29 -14.12 13.31
C PRO A 29 -10.61 -13.39 14.48
N PHE A 30 -10.76 -13.90 15.71
CA PHE A 30 -10.07 -13.37 16.88
C PHE A 30 -8.55 -13.56 16.80
N GLN A 31 -8.08 -14.72 16.33
CA GLN A 31 -6.65 -14.95 16.12
C GLN A 31 -6.08 -14.04 15.04
N CYS A 32 -6.81 -13.80 13.94
CA CYS A 32 -6.41 -12.82 12.92
C CYS A 32 -6.26 -11.43 13.51
N LEU A 33 -7.24 -10.98 14.31
CA LEU A 33 -7.21 -9.68 14.96
C LEU A 33 -6.05 -9.55 15.96
N ALA A 34 -5.82 -10.59 16.79
CA ALA A 34 -4.70 -10.63 17.72
C ALA A 34 -3.35 -10.54 17.00
N ARG A 35 -3.16 -11.31 15.91
CA ARG A 35 -1.95 -11.24 15.08
C ARG A 35 -1.77 -9.86 14.45
N VAL A 36 -2.86 -9.22 14.00
CA VAL A 36 -2.83 -7.84 13.50
C VAL A 36 -2.44 -6.85 14.60
N GLN A 37 -2.93 -7.03 15.82
CA GLN A 37 -2.57 -6.18 16.95
C GLN A 37 -1.09 -6.31 17.32
N ASP A 38 -0.54 -7.53 17.26
CA ASP A 38 0.84 -7.83 17.68
C ASP A 38 1.88 -7.56 16.59
N TYR A 39 1.55 -7.83 15.32
CA TYR A 39 2.48 -7.82 14.19
C TYR A 39 2.09 -6.86 13.06
N GLY A 40 0.92 -6.24 13.14
CA GLY A 40 0.47 -5.25 12.18
C GLY A 40 1.17 -3.90 12.33
N PHE A 41 1.15 -3.12 11.25
CA PHE A 41 1.72 -1.78 11.30
C PHE A 41 0.70 -0.78 11.84
N SER A 42 1.11 -0.06 12.86
CA SER A 42 0.58 1.25 13.23
C SER A 42 1.76 2.10 13.67
N VAL A 43 1.63 3.44 13.65
CA VAL A 43 2.70 4.33 14.11
C VAL A 43 3.05 4.01 15.57
N SER A 44 2.05 3.67 16.39
CA SER A 44 2.25 3.28 17.80
C SER A 44 2.99 1.95 17.96
N ALA A 45 2.71 0.96 17.10
CA ALA A 45 3.38 -0.33 17.12
C ALA A 45 4.82 -0.18 16.63
N PHE A 46 5.05 0.60 15.57
CA PHE A 46 6.38 0.86 15.01
C PHE A 46 7.33 1.51 16.01
N LYS A 47 6.83 2.47 16.80
CA LYS A 47 7.61 3.10 17.89
C LYS A 47 8.07 2.11 18.96
N ARG A 48 7.27 1.05 19.20
CA ARG A 48 7.58 0.02 20.20
C ARG A 48 8.45 -1.09 19.61
N ASN A 49 8.17 -1.50 18.39
CA ASN A 49 8.89 -2.55 17.67
C ASN A 49 8.97 -2.20 16.17
N PRO A 50 10.13 -1.76 15.65
CA PRO A 50 10.27 -1.40 14.24
C PRO A 50 10.12 -2.60 13.28
N LEU A 51 10.22 -3.84 13.78
CA LEU A 51 10.00 -5.05 12.96
C LEU A 51 8.58 -5.16 12.41
N VAL A 52 7.60 -4.45 13.00
CA VAL A 52 6.23 -4.43 12.46
C VAL A 52 6.17 -3.88 11.04
N LEU A 53 7.16 -3.06 10.64
CA LEU A 53 7.30 -2.58 9.27
C LEU A 53 7.57 -3.71 8.27
N VAL A 54 8.03 -4.88 8.71
CA VAL A 54 8.17 -6.08 7.86
C VAL A 54 7.04 -7.07 8.16
N THR A 55 6.69 -7.31 9.41
CA THR A 55 5.69 -8.35 9.75
C THR A 55 4.28 -7.99 9.29
N HIS A 56 3.93 -6.70 9.18
CA HIS A 56 2.63 -6.25 8.68
C HIS A 56 2.33 -6.69 7.23
N MET A 57 3.35 -7.14 6.51
CA MET A 57 3.23 -7.64 5.14
C MET A 57 2.64 -9.04 5.05
N PHE A 58 2.62 -9.77 6.17
CA PHE A 58 2.24 -11.17 6.19
C PHE A 58 1.02 -11.44 7.07
N VAL A 59 0.63 -10.48 7.92
CA VAL A 59 -0.57 -10.58 8.75
C VAL A 59 -1.78 -9.96 8.07
N HIS A 60 -2.92 -10.65 8.20
CA HIS A 60 -4.17 -10.34 7.55
C HIS A 60 -5.28 -10.27 8.60
N ALA A 61 -6.14 -9.26 8.48
CA ALA A 61 -7.22 -9.01 9.43
C ALA A 61 -8.38 -10.01 9.33
N SER A 62 -8.58 -10.65 8.18
CA SER A 62 -9.61 -11.66 7.96
C SER A 62 -9.21 -12.63 6.84
N ASP A 63 -9.97 -13.71 6.69
CA ASP A 63 -9.77 -14.68 5.61
C ASP A 63 -10.07 -14.09 4.24
N GLU A 64 -11.08 -13.22 4.14
CA GLU A 64 -11.42 -12.48 2.92
C GLU A 64 -10.26 -11.59 2.46
N HIS A 65 -9.68 -10.85 3.41
CA HIS A 65 -8.53 -9.99 3.16
C HIS A 65 -7.29 -10.82 2.78
N PHE A 66 -7.07 -11.96 3.44
CA PHE A 66 -6.01 -12.90 3.09
C PHE A 66 -6.16 -13.45 1.67
N VAL A 67 -7.35 -13.98 1.33
CA VAL A 67 -7.62 -14.54 0.01
C VAL A 67 -7.46 -13.47 -1.08
N GLY A 68 -7.95 -12.24 -0.84
CA GLY A 68 -7.76 -11.13 -1.77
C GLY A 68 -6.29 -10.84 -2.07
N ASN A 69 -5.45 -10.78 -1.03
CA ASN A 69 -4.01 -10.51 -1.18
C ASN A 69 -3.26 -11.67 -1.84
N VAL A 70 -3.59 -12.91 -1.47
CA VAL A 70 -3.00 -14.11 -2.09
C VAL A 70 -3.37 -14.20 -3.57
N MET A 71 -4.62 -13.92 -3.93
CA MET A 71 -5.05 -13.95 -5.34
C MET A 71 -4.39 -12.84 -6.15
N LEU A 72 -4.30 -11.62 -5.60
CA LEU A 72 -3.54 -10.53 -6.22
C LEU A 72 -2.10 -10.98 -6.49
N LEU A 73 -1.40 -11.43 -5.45
CA LEU A 73 0.00 -11.85 -5.53
C LEU A 73 0.22 -13.01 -6.50
N LEU A 74 -0.68 -14.01 -6.49
CA LEU A 74 -0.66 -15.14 -7.41
C LEU A 74 -0.81 -14.66 -8.86
N CYS A 75 -1.82 -13.85 -9.16
CA CYS A 75 -2.05 -13.30 -10.50
C CYS A 75 -0.84 -12.51 -10.99
N THR A 76 -0.29 -11.63 -10.15
CA THR A 76 0.89 -10.82 -10.51
C THR A 76 2.11 -11.69 -10.80
N LEU A 77 2.41 -12.68 -9.95
CA LEU A 77 3.58 -13.53 -10.11
C LEU A 77 3.47 -14.45 -11.33
N LEU A 78 2.26 -14.89 -11.67
CA LEU A 78 2.00 -15.67 -12.88
C LEU A 78 2.14 -14.80 -14.14
N GLU A 79 1.59 -13.58 -14.13
CA GLU A 79 1.75 -12.61 -15.23
C GLU A 79 3.23 -12.25 -15.47
N LEU A 80 3.99 -12.13 -14.38
CA LEU A 80 5.43 -11.86 -14.42
C LEU A 80 6.29 -13.13 -14.47
N GLY A 81 5.72 -14.32 -14.69
CA GLY A 81 6.50 -15.51 -15.00
C GLY A 81 7.06 -15.44 -16.43
N GLU A 82 8.30 -15.87 -16.68
CA GLU A 82 8.74 -16.19 -18.05
C GLU A 82 8.57 -17.69 -18.32
N ASP A 83 8.29 -18.10 -19.54
CA ASP A 83 8.13 -19.52 -19.84
C ASP A 83 9.41 -20.34 -19.60
N CYS A 84 9.37 -21.26 -18.63
CA CYS A 84 10.40 -22.28 -18.43
C CYS A 84 10.04 -23.51 -19.30
N PHE A 85 10.22 -23.40 -20.62
CA PHE A 85 9.80 -24.44 -21.58
C PHE A 85 10.94 -25.25 -22.20
N GLN A 86 12.21 -25.02 -21.86
CA GLN A 86 13.30 -25.82 -22.41
C GLN A 86 13.58 -27.06 -21.55
N ILE A 87 12.87 -28.15 -21.89
CA ILE A 87 13.20 -29.52 -21.48
C ILE A 87 14.63 -29.80 -22.00
N GLY A 88 15.57 -30.07 -21.10
CA GLY A 88 17.01 -30.22 -21.42
C GLY A 88 17.92 -29.19 -20.76
N VAL A 89 17.37 -28.15 -20.13
CA VAL A 89 18.14 -27.16 -19.35
C VAL A 89 17.49 -26.87 -18.00
N ALA A 90 17.05 -27.94 -17.31
CA ALA A 90 16.33 -27.86 -16.03
C ALA A 90 17.05 -26.95 -15.02
N ASP A 91 18.37 -27.10 -14.89
CA ASP A 91 19.19 -26.33 -13.94
C ASP A 91 19.16 -24.82 -14.22
N ARG A 92 19.25 -24.41 -15.49
CA ARG A 92 19.18 -22.97 -15.84
C ARG A 92 17.78 -22.42 -15.60
N GLY A 93 16.74 -23.22 -15.85
CA GLY A 93 15.34 -22.86 -15.57
C GLY A 93 15.08 -22.68 -14.08
N MET A 94 15.58 -23.60 -13.25
CA MET A 94 15.48 -23.51 -11.78
C MET A 94 16.21 -22.30 -11.24
N TRP A 95 17.47 -22.09 -11.63
CA TRP A 95 18.26 -20.95 -11.16
C TRP A 95 17.65 -19.61 -11.55
N LYS A 96 17.08 -19.52 -12.76
CA LYS A 96 16.31 -18.35 -13.19
C LYS A 96 15.08 -18.14 -12.31
N SER A 97 14.34 -19.19 -12.02
CA SER A 97 13.15 -19.14 -11.15
C SER A 97 13.50 -18.71 -9.72
N ILE A 98 14.62 -19.18 -9.17
CA ILE A 98 15.13 -18.77 -7.85
C ILE A 98 15.44 -17.26 -7.83
N LYS A 99 16.11 -16.75 -8.87
CA LYS A 99 16.41 -15.32 -8.99
C LYS A 99 15.15 -14.47 -9.14
N GLU A 100 14.19 -14.93 -9.92
CA GLU A 100 12.89 -14.28 -10.09
C GLU A 100 12.12 -14.25 -8.77
N ALA A 101 12.07 -15.38 -8.04
CA ALA A 101 11.44 -15.46 -6.73
C ALA A 101 12.10 -14.53 -5.71
N ALA A 102 13.43 -14.54 -5.60
CA ALA A 102 14.17 -13.66 -4.71
C ALA A 102 13.96 -12.17 -5.05
N GLY A 103 13.98 -11.83 -6.34
CA GLY A 103 13.70 -10.48 -6.82
C GLY A 103 12.26 -10.04 -6.51
N ALA A 104 11.28 -10.91 -6.75
CA ALA A 104 9.88 -10.63 -6.44
C ALA A 104 9.66 -10.46 -4.93
N THR A 105 10.28 -11.30 -4.09
CA THR A 105 10.24 -11.14 -2.63
C THR A 105 10.86 -9.82 -2.19
N ALA A 106 11.99 -9.41 -2.79
CA ALA A 106 12.61 -8.12 -2.47
C ALA A 106 11.73 -6.93 -2.88
N VAL A 107 11.11 -6.98 -4.06
CA VAL A 107 10.16 -5.96 -4.52
C VAL A 107 8.91 -5.93 -3.64
N LEU A 108 8.39 -7.10 -3.26
CA LEU A 108 7.29 -7.21 -2.31
C LEU A 108 7.64 -6.44 -1.04
N ILE A 109 8.76 -6.78 -0.40
CA ILE A 109 9.20 -6.19 0.89
C ILE A 109 9.37 -4.67 0.79
N ILE A 110 10.20 -4.21 -0.13
CA ILE A 110 10.50 -2.78 -0.30
C ILE A 110 9.23 -2.01 -0.68
N GLY A 111 8.39 -2.62 -1.53
CA GLY A 111 7.12 -2.08 -1.98
C GLY A 111 6.09 -1.93 -0.87
N GLY A 112 5.90 -2.95 -0.03
CA GLY A 112 4.97 -2.90 1.10
C GLY A 112 5.36 -1.84 2.12
N VAL A 113 6.66 -1.75 2.44
CA VAL A 113 7.22 -0.68 3.29
C VAL A 113 6.97 0.71 2.69
N SER A 114 7.19 0.86 1.38
CA SER A 114 6.95 2.12 0.68
C SER A 114 5.45 2.48 0.61
N GLY A 115 4.58 1.47 0.58
CA GLY A 115 3.14 1.65 0.68
C GLY A 115 2.73 2.31 1.99
N VAL A 116 3.29 1.87 3.12
CA VAL A 116 3.08 2.55 4.41
C VAL A 116 3.47 4.03 4.33
N ALA A 117 4.61 4.34 3.71
CA ALA A 117 5.04 5.73 3.52
C ALA A 117 4.04 6.53 2.65
N GLY A 118 3.50 5.91 1.60
CA GLY A 118 2.45 6.51 0.75
C GLY A 118 1.16 6.81 1.52
N GLN A 119 0.72 5.90 2.37
CA GLN A 119 -0.45 6.10 3.24
C GLN A 119 -0.21 7.21 4.26
N LEU A 120 0.94 7.20 4.96
CA LEU A 120 1.29 8.23 5.93
C LEU A 120 1.40 9.63 5.27
N LEU A 121 1.95 9.71 4.06
CA LEU A 121 2.01 10.95 3.30
C LEU A 121 0.61 11.45 2.94
N PHE A 122 -0.28 10.55 2.54
CA PHE A 122 -1.67 10.89 2.24
C PHE A 122 -2.43 11.36 3.48
N ASP A 123 -2.30 10.65 4.60
CA ASP A 123 -2.92 11.01 5.88
C ASP A 123 -2.41 12.38 6.36
N TYR A 124 -1.10 12.63 6.23
CA TYR A 124 -0.50 13.93 6.51
C TYR A 124 -1.05 15.04 5.60
N ALA A 125 -1.17 14.77 4.30
CA ALA A 125 -1.73 15.71 3.33
C ALA A 125 -3.21 16.02 3.64
N GLN A 126 -4.01 15.02 4.01
CA GLN A 126 -5.40 15.22 4.43
C GLN A 126 -5.53 16.06 5.69
N LEU A 127 -4.69 15.80 6.71
CA LEU A 127 -4.66 16.60 7.94
C LEU A 127 -4.32 18.06 7.64
N LYS A 128 -3.32 18.30 6.79
CA LYS A 128 -2.93 19.65 6.38
C LYS A 128 -4.02 20.34 5.56
N TRP A 129 -4.68 19.62 4.66
CA TRP A 129 -5.80 20.13 3.86
C TRP A 129 -7.00 20.54 4.72
N LYS A 130 -7.38 19.71 5.70
CA LYS A 130 -8.45 20.04 6.66
C LYS A 130 -8.10 21.28 7.48
N ARG A 131 -6.86 21.40 7.94
CA ARG A 131 -6.35 22.60 8.63
C ARG A 131 -6.43 23.84 7.73
N TRP A 132 -6.07 23.70 6.46
CA TRP A 132 -6.09 24.81 5.49
C TRP A 132 -7.52 25.25 5.15
N LYS A 133 -8.45 24.31 4.91
CA LYS A 133 -9.88 24.60 4.75
C LYS A 133 -10.47 25.30 5.97
N GLY A 134 -10.11 24.87 7.18
CA GLY A 134 -10.49 25.56 8.42
C GLY A 134 -10.01 27.02 8.46
N MET A 135 -8.76 27.28 8.05
CA MET A 135 -8.24 28.66 7.97
C MET A 135 -8.93 29.53 6.92
N PHE A 136 -9.29 28.97 5.76
CA PHE A 136 -10.00 29.70 4.71
C PHE A 136 -11.49 29.95 5.04
N SER A 137 -12.12 29.04 5.79
CA SER A 137 -13.51 29.22 6.23
C SER A 137 -13.67 30.33 7.28
N VAL A 138 -12.63 30.63 8.06
CA VAL A 138 -12.65 31.67 9.10
C VAL A 138 -12.32 33.06 8.54
N LYS A 139 -11.63 33.17 7.40
CA LYS A 139 -11.28 34.45 6.76
C LYS A 139 -12.19 34.88 5.60
N GLY A 140 -13.13 34.03 5.18
CA GLY A 140 -14.00 34.29 4.01
C GLY A 140 -15.39 34.85 4.30
N LEU A 141 -15.84 34.92 5.55
CA LEU A 141 -17.25 35.26 5.86
C LEU A 141 -17.44 36.44 6.84
N ILE A 142 -16.37 37.00 7.41
CA ILE A 142 -16.41 38.11 8.39
C ILE A 142 -15.91 39.43 7.77
N GLY A 143 -15.56 39.43 6.48
CA GLY A 143 -14.97 40.58 5.79
C GLY A 143 -15.94 41.45 4.98
N PHE A 144 -17.26 41.33 5.12
CA PHE A 144 -18.16 42.06 4.21
C PHE A 144 -19.47 42.62 4.80
N PHE A 145 -19.88 42.24 6.01
CA PHE A 145 -21.08 42.83 6.64
C PHE A 145 -20.90 42.86 8.15
N HIS A 146 -21.27 43.99 8.76
CA HIS A 146 -21.34 44.30 10.19
C HIS A 146 -20.08 44.83 10.89
N GLU A 147 -19.87 46.12 10.67
CA GLU A 147 -19.45 47.10 11.68
C GLU A 147 -20.23 46.94 13.01
N GLU A 148 -19.55 47.25 14.10
CA GLU A 148 -20.07 47.65 15.43
C GLU A 148 -20.97 46.65 16.19
N GLU A 149 -20.34 45.79 17.02
CA GLU A 149 -20.74 45.37 18.39
C GLU A 149 -20.11 44.01 18.84
N GLU A 150 -19.45 43.27 17.94
CA GLU A 150 -19.17 41.83 18.14
C GLU A 150 -17.80 41.43 18.75
N GLY A 151 -17.11 42.31 19.48
CA GLY A 151 -15.72 42.06 19.93
C GLY A 151 -15.54 40.78 20.77
N ILE A 152 -16.50 40.47 21.65
CA ILE A 152 -16.41 39.30 22.53
C ILE A 152 -16.88 38.02 21.81
N PHE A 153 -17.95 38.10 21.02
CA PHE A 153 -18.52 36.92 20.35
C PHE A 153 -17.62 36.42 19.21
N SER A 154 -17.01 37.34 18.44
CA SER A 154 -16.00 36.99 17.43
C SER A 154 -14.74 36.38 18.06
N THR A 155 -14.31 36.89 19.22
CA THR A 155 -13.20 36.31 19.98
C THR A 155 -13.54 34.91 20.49
N LEU A 156 -14.71 34.71 21.10
CA LEU A 156 -15.19 33.40 21.56
C LEU A 156 -15.35 32.41 20.41
N LYS A 157 -15.90 32.86 19.27
CA LYS A 157 -16.03 32.03 18.06
C LYS A 157 -14.67 31.63 17.51
N SER A 158 -13.71 32.54 17.45
CA SER A 158 -12.35 32.22 17.00
C SER A 158 -11.61 31.27 17.95
N GLN A 159 -11.82 31.41 19.26
CA GLN A 159 -11.29 30.49 20.27
C GLN A 159 -11.96 29.12 20.18
N PHE A 160 -13.28 29.07 19.97
CA PHE A 160 -14.03 27.83 19.79
C PHE A 160 -13.61 27.13 18.49
N ASP A 161 -13.49 27.83 17.37
CA ASP A 161 -13.02 27.26 16.10
C ASP A 161 -11.58 26.76 16.19
N SER A 162 -10.70 27.49 16.91
CA SER A 162 -9.34 27.05 17.21
C SER A 162 -9.32 25.78 18.09
N TRP A 163 -10.18 25.72 19.10
CA TRP A 163 -10.32 24.55 19.97
C TRP A 163 -10.90 23.35 19.21
N VAL A 164 -12.00 23.51 18.46
CA VAL A 164 -12.58 22.47 17.60
C VAL A 164 -11.56 22.02 16.56
N GLY A 165 -10.79 22.93 15.97
CA GLY A 165 -9.70 22.61 15.05
C GLY A 165 -8.59 21.78 15.72
N SER A 166 -8.21 22.12 16.95
CA SER A 166 -7.21 21.40 17.74
C SER A 166 -7.70 20.00 18.16
N VAL A 167 -8.96 19.87 18.60
CA VAL A 167 -9.60 18.59 18.93
C VAL A 167 -9.74 17.73 17.68
N THR A 168 -10.23 18.29 16.57
CA THR A 168 -10.37 17.58 15.29
C THR A 168 -9.01 17.10 14.78
N TYR A 169 -7.97 17.93 14.91
CA TYR A 169 -6.61 17.55 14.57
C TYR A 169 -6.07 16.45 15.49
N SER A 170 -6.27 16.55 16.81
CA SER A 170 -5.81 15.56 17.79
C SER A 170 -6.52 14.21 17.62
N VAL A 171 -7.84 14.22 17.41
CA VAL A 171 -8.63 13.03 17.09
C VAL A 171 -8.20 12.44 15.74
N GLY A 172 -8.01 13.27 14.72
CA GLY A 172 -7.52 12.84 13.41
C GLY A 172 -6.13 12.20 13.49
N LYS A 173 -5.22 12.83 14.23
CA LYS A 173 -3.87 12.32 14.47
C LYS A 173 -3.91 10.99 15.24
N HIS A 174 -4.71 10.90 16.30
CA HIS A 174 -4.86 9.65 17.04
C HIS A 174 -5.40 8.53 16.15
N ARG A 175 -6.39 8.82 15.29
CA ARG A 175 -6.91 7.83 14.33
C ARG A 175 -5.84 7.33 13.37
N VAL A 176 -5.03 8.22 12.81
CA VAL A 176 -3.89 7.86 11.93
C VAL A 176 -2.83 7.05 12.69
N ASP A 177 -2.55 7.43 13.94
CA ASP A 177 -1.55 6.73 14.77
C ASP A 177 -2.01 5.31 15.18
N THR A 178 -3.33 5.07 15.24
CA THR A 178 -3.94 3.77 15.62
C THR A 178 -4.47 2.95 14.44
N SER A 179 -4.59 3.51 13.24
CA SER A 179 -5.09 2.76 12.08
C SER A 179 -4.11 1.65 11.69
N PHE A 180 -4.64 0.44 11.55
CA PHE A 180 -3.87 -0.70 11.06
C PHE A 180 -3.66 -0.58 9.55
N MET A 181 -2.45 -0.93 9.11
CA MET A 181 -2.10 -1.02 7.69
C MET A 181 -1.53 -2.41 7.39
N CYS A 182 -2.07 -3.06 6.35
CA CYS A 182 -1.49 -4.29 5.80
C CYS A 182 -0.57 -3.95 4.64
N GLY A 183 0.63 -4.54 4.65
CA GLY A 183 1.64 -4.30 3.62
C GLY A 183 1.56 -5.25 2.42
N ALA A 184 0.79 -6.35 2.53
CA ALA A 184 0.76 -7.41 1.53
C ALA A 184 0.26 -6.91 0.16
N SER A 185 -0.89 -6.21 0.16
CA SER A 185 -1.49 -5.65 -1.04
C SER A 185 -0.57 -4.58 -1.66
N ALA A 186 -0.03 -3.67 -0.85
CA ALA A 186 0.94 -2.67 -1.31
C ALA A 186 2.20 -3.32 -1.94
N GLY A 187 2.68 -4.41 -1.38
CA GLY A 187 3.73 -5.24 -1.98
C GLY A 187 3.31 -5.84 -3.33
N GLY A 188 2.09 -6.36 -3.44
CA GLY A 188 1.52 -6.86 -4.70
C GLY A 188 1.46 -5.78 -5.78
N TYR A 189 0.99 -4.58 -5.43
CA TYR A 189 1.02 -3.41 -6.30
C TYR A 189 2.45 -3.02 -6.70
N ALA A 190 3.43 -3.13 -5.80
CA ALA A 190 4.82 -2.87 -6.14
C ALA A 190 5.38 -3.88 -7.16
N ILE A 191 5.03 -5.16 -7.03
CA ILE A 191 5.40 -6.17 -8.03
C ILE A 191 4.78 -5.82 -9.39
N HIS A 192 3.50 -5.44 -9.42
CA HIS A 192 2.84 -4.95 -10.64
C HIS A 192 3.56 -3.74 -11.25
N GLY A 193 3.88 -2.72 -10.43
CA GLY A 193 4.61 -1.53 -10.87
C GLY A 193 6.01 -1.85 -11.41
N PHE A 194 6.73 -2.76 -10.76
CA PHE A 194 8.01 -3.27 -11.25
C PHE A 194 7.85 -3.95 -12.61
N GLY A 195 6.83 -4.81 -12.74
CA GLY A 195 6.44 -5.48 -13.97
C GLY A 195 6.19 -4.51 -15.13
N ALA A 196 5.40 -3.46 -14.90
CA ALA A 196 5.12 -2.44 -15.91
C ALA A 196 6.39 -1.74 -16.40
N ALA A 197 7.24 -1.28 -15.49
CA ALA A 197 8.48 -0.58 -15.85
C ALA A 197 9.53 -1.50 -16.50
N TYR A 198 9.62 -2.75 -16.03
CA TYR A 198 10.65 -3.69 -16.47
C TYR A 198 10.26 -4.50 -17.72
N ARG A 199 9.00 -4.95 -17.81
CA ARG A 199 8.46 -5.79 -18.89
C ARG A 199 7.53 -5.05 -19.86
N GLY A 200 7.11 -3.82 -19.54
CA GLY A 200 6.19 -3.07 -20.39
C GLY A 200 4.72 -3.45 -20.22
N THR A 201 4.34 -4.14 -19.13
CA THR A 201 2.95 -4.54 -18.83
C THR A 201 2.12 -3.38 -18.24
N TRP A 202 2.19 -2.20 -18.86
CA TRP A 202 1.50 -1.01 -18.33
C TRP A 202 -0.02 -1.14 -18.33
N ILE A 203 -0.61 -1.87 -19.29
CA ILE A 203 -2.07 -2.01 -19.40
C ILE A 203 -2.65 -2.67 -18.15
N THR A 204 -2.04 -3.75 -17.65
CA THR A 204 -2.54 -4.47 -16.46
C THR A 204 -2.40 -3.60 -15.20
N VAL A 205 -1.31 -2.84 -15.10
CA VAL A 205 -1.12 -1.85 -14.04
C VAL A 205 -2.16 -0.74 -14.10
N TRP A 206 -2.47 -0.20 -15.28
CA TRP A 206 -3.49 0.85 -15.42
C TRP A 206 -4.86 0.36 -14.97
N MET A 207 -5.25 -0.88 -15.33
CA MET A 207 -6.52 -1.45 -14.90
C MET A 207 -6.60 -1.62 -13.39
N ALA A 208 -5.52 -2.04 -12.73
CA ALA A 208 -5.47 -2.14 -11.27
C ALA A 208 -5.45 -0.76 -10.59
N ALA A 209 -4.60 0.15 -11.07
CA ALA A 209 -4.39 1.46 -10.46
C ALA A 209 -5.57 2.42 -10.68
N ALA A 210 -6.31 2.31 -11.79
CA ALA A 210 -7.41 3.23 -12.08
C ALA A 210 -8.49 3.22 -10.99
N LEU A 211 -8.83 2.05 -10.45
CA LEU A 211 -9.78 1.92 -9.35
C LEU A 211 -9.26 2.56 -8.06
N GLU A 212 -7.98 2.38 -7.77
CA GLU A 212 -7.31 2.96 -6.60
C GLU A 212 -7.26 4.49 -6.69
N VAL A 213 -6.88 5.02 -7.85
CA VAL A 213 -6.86 6.47 -8.13
C VAL A 213 -8.26 7.06 -8.03
N PHE A 214 -9.27 6.41 -8.60
CA PHE A 214 -10.66 6.87 -8.53
C PHE A 214 -11.14 6.94 -7.08
N LYS A 215 -10.92 5.88 -6.28
CA LYS A 215 -11.28 5.87 -4.86
C LYS A 215 -10.53 6.95 -4.08
N LEU A 216 -9.23 7.12 -4.32
CA LEU A 216 -8.46 8.18 -3.68
C LEU A 216 -8.99 9.58 -4.04
N ALA A 217 -9.33 9.81 -5.32
CA ALA A 217 -9.88 11.08 -5.79
C ALA A 217 -11.26 11.39 -5.16
N THR A 218 -12.15 10.38 -5.06
CA THR A 218 -13.46 10.59 -4.41
C THR A 218 -13.33 10.98 -2.94
N ALA A 219 -12.34 10.42 -2.24
CA ALA A 219 -12.12 10.74 -0.85
C ALA A 219 -11.45 12.11 -0.63
N THR A 220 -10.54 12.54 -1.51
CA THR A 220 -9.93 13.89 -1.42
C THR A 220 -10.94 14.99 -1.73
N LEU A 221 -11.90 14.73 -2.62
CA LEU A 221 -12.97 15.67 -2.97
C LEU A 221 -14.03 15.84 -1.88
N GLY A 222 -13.89 15.15 -0.74
CA GLY A 222 -14.85 15.24 0.36
C GLY A 222 -16.18 14.55 0.06
N GLY A 223 -16.21 13.69 -0.95
CA GLY A 223 -17.30 12.73 -1.10
C GLY A 223 -17.37 11.92 0.18
N LYS A 224 -18.55 11.88 0.83
CA LYS A 224 -18.82 10.81 1.79
C LYS A 224 -18.46 9.51 1.06
N PRO A 225 -17.67 8.59 1.65
CA PRO A 225 -17.54 7.28 1.05
C PRO A 225 -18.97 6.82 0.83
N THR A 226 -19.34 6.55 -0.42
CA THR A 226 -20.64 5.99 -0.70
C THR A 226 -20.68 4.74 0.15
N SER A 227 -21.48 4.77 1.21
CA SER A 227 -22.04 3.60 1.86
C SER A 227 -22.93 2.95 0.79
N GLY A 228 -22.27 2.37 -0.21
CA GLY A 228 -22.84 1.68 -1.34
C GLY A 228 -23.08 0.26 -0.90
N SER A 229 -24.35 -0.06 -0.73
CA SER A 229 -24.94 -1.39 -0.56
C SER A 229 -24.38 -2.22 0.60
N SER A 230 -25.01 -2.22 1.78
CA SER A 230 -26.22 -3.03 2.02
C SER A 230 -26.45 -4.09 0.94
N GLY A 231 -25.80 -5.25 1.09
CA GLY A 231 -26.19 -6.47 0.39
C GLY A 231 -25.12 -7.16 -0.44
N THR A 232 -23.92 -7.41 0.11
CA THR A 232 -23.07 -8.60 -0.18
C THR A 232 -21.82 -8.59 0.72
N GLY A 233 -21.88 -9.27 1.86
CA GLY A 233 -20.79 -10.04 2.47
C GLY A 233 -19.43 -9.44 2.89
N TRP A 234 -19.01 -8.22 2.55
CA TRP A 234 -17.58 -7.83 2.69
C TRP A 234 -17.32 -6.44 3.33
N GLY A 235 -18.32 -5.80 3.96
CA GLY A 235 -18.27 -4.35 4.24
C GLY A 235 -18.32 -3.85 5.70
N TRP A 236 -18.15 -4.72 6.71
CA TRP A 236 -18.49 -4.36 8.11
C TRP A 236 -17.33 -3.85 9.01
N TRP A 237 -16.09 -3.71 8.52
CA TRP A 237 -14.93 -3.77 9.42
C TRP A 237 -14.09 -2.49 9.57
N TRP A 238 -14.55 -1.36 9.06
CA TRP A 238 -13.72 -0.18 8.90
C TRP A 238 -14.51 1.07 9.29
N GLY A 239 -13.99 1.83 10.24
CA GLY A 239 -14.68 2.95 10.89
C GLY A 239 -15.02 4.08 9.91
N PRO A 240 -15.86 5.06 10.30
CA PRO A 240 -16.23 6.15 9.42
C PRO A 240 -15.01 7.06 9.15
N GLY A 241 -14.43 6.92 7.95
CA GLY A 241 -13.35 7.77 7.43
C GLY A 241 -12.35 7.11 6.46
N GLU A 242 -12.56 5.88 5.98
CA GLU A 242 -11.46 5.06 5.48
C GLU A 242 -11.17 5.12 3.98
N THR A 243 -10.13 5.88 3.64
CA THR A 243 -9.20 5.65 2.52
C THR A 243 -8.04 4.75 2.92
N VAL A 244 -8.21 3.90 3.93
CA VAL A 244 -7.10 3.24 4.60
C VAL A 244 -6.67 2.04 3.75
N GLY A 245 -5.72 2.27 2.85
CA GLY A 245 -5.15 1.24 1.97
C GLY A 245 -4.90 1.71 0.55
N HIS A 246 -5.76 2.56 -0.04
CA HIS A 246 -5.62 2.96 -1.45
C HIS A 246 -4.36 3.78 -1.71
N ALA A 247 -4.01 4.69 -0.80
CA ALA A 247 -2.76 5.43 -0.88
C ALA A 247 -1.55 4.51 -0.64
N ALA A 248 -1.69 3.47 0.19
CA ALA A 248 -0.65 2.45 0.33
C ALA A 248 -0.44 1.65 -0.96
N HIS A 249 -1.51 1.26 -1.65
CA HIS A 249 -1.44 0.57 -2.93
C HIS A 249 -0.71 1.42 -3.98
N LEU A 250 -1.07 2.71 -4.10
CA LEU A 250 -0.40 3.63 -5.03
C LEU A 250 1.05 3.94 -4.63
N GLY A 251 1.33 4.03 -3.33
CA GLY A 251 2.70 4.17 -2.81
C GLY A 251 3.57 2.96 -3.16
N GLY A 252 3.03 1.76 -2.95
CA GLY A 252 3.67 0.50 -3.36
C GLY A 252 3.89 0.43 -4.87
N LEU A 253 2.85 0.73 -5.66
CA LEU A 253 2.92 0.80 -7.14
C LEU A 253 4.04 1.73 -7.60
N GLY A 254 4.07 2.96 -7.09
CA GLY A 254 5.08 3.97 -7.43
C GLY A 254 6.49 3.51 -7.10
N ALA A 255 6.68 2.92 -5.90
CA ALA A 255 7.96 2.33 -5.51
C ALA A 255 8.37 1.20 -6.47
N GLY A 256 7.45 0.32 -6.82
CA GLY A 256 7.64 -0.74 -7.81
C GLY A 256 8.11 -0.22 -9.16
N VAL A 257 7.44 0.81 -9.70
CA VAL A 257 7.83 1.47 -10.95
C VAL A 257 9.26 2.01 -10.87
N LEU A 258 9.60 2.72 -9.79
CA LEU A 258 10.94 3.27 -9.59
C LEU A 258 12.01 2.17 -9.51
N MET A 259 11.73 1.08 -8.79
CA MET A 259 12.60 -0.09 -8.73
C MET A 259 12.79 -0.73 -10.11
N GLY A 260 11.72 -0.88 -10.89
CA GLY A 260 11.77 -1.45 -12.24
C GLY A 260 12.58 -0.59 -13.22
N LEU A 261 12.40 0.74 -13.17
CA LEU A 261 13.18 1.70 -13.95
C LEU A 261 14.66 1.69 -13.56
N GLY A 262 14.95 1.72 -12.25
CA GLY A 262 16.31 1.66 -11.73
C GLY A 262 17.03 0.37 -12.12
N TRP A 263 16.32 -0.77 -12.06
CA TRP A 263 16.85 -2.06 -12.48
C TRP A 263 17.11 -2.13 -13.99
N ARG A 264 16.18 -1.61 -14.80
CA ARG A 264 16.35 -1.50 -16.26
C ARG A 264 17.57 -0.65 -16.61
N TRP A 265 17.68 0.54 -16.00
CA TRP A 265 18.83 1.43 -16.18
C TRP A 265 20.15 0.74 -15.83
N TRP A 266 20.21 0.08 -14.67
CA TRP A 266 21.42 -0.63 -14.23
C TRP A 266 21.80 -1.76 -15.18
N ARG A 267 20.82 -2.52 -15.70
CA ARG A 267 21.05 -3.58 -16.69
C ARG A 267 21.62 -3.03 -18.00
N GLU A 268 21.06 -1.94 -18.50
CA GLU A 268 21.54 -1.26 -19.71
C GLU A 268 22.96 -0.70 -19.51
N HIS A 269 23.20 -0.06 -18.36
CA HIS A 269 24.51 0.46 -17.98
C HIS A 269 25.57 -0.65 -17.92
N ARG A 270 25.28 -1.78 -17.27
CA ARG A 270 26.19 -2.94 -17.24
C ARG A 270 26.44 -3.57 -18.61
N ARG A 271 25.47 -3.54 -19.53
CA ARG A 271 25.67 -3.99 -20.92
C ARG A 271 26.62 -3.06 -21.68
N ARG A 272 26.45 -1.74 -21.55
CA ARG A 272 27.35 -0.75 -22.16
C ARG A 272 28.78 -0.88 -21.64
N HIS A 273 28.96 -1.06 -20.32
CA HIS A 273 30.30 -1.27 -19.74
C HIS A 273 30.98 -2.56 -20.22
N ARG A 274 30.23 -3.67 -20.38
CA ARG A 274 30.79 -4.90 -20.94
C ARG A 274 31.15 -4.76 -22.41
N PHE A 275 30.27 -4.16 -23.21
CA PHE A 275 30.53 -3.90 -24.63
C PHE A 275 31.77 -3.03 -24.84
N ARG A 276 31.95 -1.98 -24.02
CA ARG A 276 33.18 -1.17 -24.03
C ARG A 276 34.40 -2.01 -23.69
N ARG A 277 34.36 -2.87 -22.66
CA ARG A 277 35.50 -3.73 -22.32
C ARG A 277 35.87 -4.69 -23.45
N THR A 278 34.90 -5.26 -24.16
CA THR A 278 35.16 -6.17 -25.30
C THR A 278 35.70 -5.45 -26.54
N LEU A 279 35.44 -4.15 -26.70
CA LEU A 279 35.99 -3.36 -27.81
C LEU A 279 37.43 -2.87 -27.56
N TYR A 280 37.92 -2.94 -26.32
CA TYR A 280 39.28 -2.52 -25.94
C TYR A 280 40.17 -3.69 -25.49
N THR A 281 39.78 -4.92 -25.83
CA THR A 281 40.56 -6.16 -25.71
C THR A 281 40.66 -6.81 -27.08
#